data_AF-A0A6J5ZDP0-F1
#
_entry.id   AF-A0A6J5ZDP0-F1
#
_cell.length_a   1.000
_cell.length_b   1.000
_cell.length_c   1.000
_cell.angle_alpha   90.00
_cell.angle_beta   90.00
_cell.angle_gamma   90.00
#
_symmetry.space_group_name_H-M   'P 1'
#
loop_
_entity.id
_entity.type
_entity.pdbx_description
1 polymer ?
#
loop_
_entity_poly.entity_id
_entity_poly.type
_entity_poly.pdbx_seq_one_letter_code
_entity_poly.pdbx_strand_id
1 'polypeptide(L)' 'MPAMGGGGMPMPDTAAAAKKLGITEDALKAAFGTTMPPDLAMAAKKLGITEAVLLDALGITSRP' A
#
# COMPACT_ATOMS: atom_id res chain seq x y z
N MET A 1 -20.47 2.27 12.99
CA MET A 1 -19.48 3.36 13.15
C MET A 1 -18.48 3.25 12.01
N PRO A 2 -18.38 4.22 11.08
CA PRO A 2 -17.32 4.17 10.07
C PRO A 2 -16.00 4.59 10.74
N ALA A 3 -15.01 3.70 10.71
CA ALA A 3 -13.65 3.97 11.19
C ALA A 3 -12.96 4.98 10.26
N MET A 4 -13.17 6.25 10.56
CA MET A 4 -12.51 7.38 9.93
C MET A 4 -11.33 7.82 10.81
N GLY A 5 -10.15 7.86 10.19
CA GLY A 5 -9.07 8.77 10.56
C GLY A 5 -8.32 8.47 11.85
N GLY A 6 -7.38 7.52 11.78
CA GLY A 6 -6.19 7.58 12.63
C GLY A 6 -5.31 8.73 12.13
N GLY A 7 -5.43 9.90 12.74
CA GLY A 7 -4.48 10.98 12.57
C GLY A 7 -3.15 10.62 13.23
N GLY A 8 -2.03 10.81 12.51
CA GLY A 8 -0.70 10.79 13.10
C GLY A 8 0.40 10.30 12.15
N MET A 9 1.15 11.26 11.60
CA MET A 9 2.49 11.14 11.00
C MET A 9 2.62 10.56 9.57
N PRO A 10 3.55 11.09 8.74
CA PRO A 10 3.76 10.66 7.36
C PRO A 10 4.50 9.30 7.31
N MET A 11 3.79 8.23 7.68
CA MET A 11 4.15 6.88 7.28
C MET A 11 3.44 6.61 5.94
N PRO A 12 4.01 5.83 5.01
CA PRO A 12 3.27 5.40 3.83
C PRO A 12 1.95 4.74 4.27
N ASP A 13 0.83 5.39 3.93
CA ASP A 13 -0.51 4.99 4.34
C ASP A 13 -0.88 3.67 3.66
N THR A 14 -0.39 2.55 4.18
CA THR A 14 -0.78 1.21 3.73
C THR A 14 -2.30 1.00 3.89
N ALA A 15 -2.91 1.57 4.92
CA ALA A 15 -4.36 1.59 5.08
C ALA A 15 -5.08 2.36 3.96
N ALA A 16 -4.57 3.54 3.56
CA ALA A 16 -5.18 4.31 2.47
C ALA A 16 -4.89 3.68 1.10
N ALA A 17 -3.69 3.14 0.90
CA ALA A 17 -3.31 2.38 -0.28
C ALA A 17 -4.23 1.16 -0.44
N ALA A 18 -4.45 0.38 0.62
CA ALA A 18 -5.34 -0.77 0.59
C ALA A 18 -6.77 -0.36 0.21
N LYS A 19 -7.30 0.71 0.82
CA LYS A 19 -8.62 1.26 0.47
C LYS A 19 -8.70 1.75 -0.98
N LYS A 20 -7.67 2.42 -1.49
CA LYS A 20 -7.58 2.86 -2.90
C LYS A 20 -7.53 1.68 -3.88
N LEU A 21 -6.80 0.63 -3.50
CA LEU A 21 -6.62 -0.58 -4.30
C LEU A 21 -7.81 -1.56 -4.20
N GLY A 22 -8.75 -1.31 -3.28
CA GLY A 22 -9.87 -2.22 -3.03
C GLY A 22 -9.48 -3.53 -2.34
N ILE A 23 -8.34 -3.55 -1.64
CA ILE A 23 -7.82 -4.71 -0.91
C ILE A 23 -7.84 -4.44 0.61
N THR A 24 -7.54 -5.46 1.41
CA THR A 24 -7.37 -5.29 2.86
C THR A 24 -5.97 -4.84 3.23
N GLU A 25 -5.83 -4.14 4.35
CA GLU A 25 -4.52 -3.70 4.86
C GLU A 25 -3.61 -4.90 5.16
N ASP A 26 -4.18 -6.00 5.65
CA ASP A 26 -3.47 -7.27 5.84
C ASP A 26 -2.98 -7.88 4.53
N ALA A 27 -3.79 -7.84 3.46
CA ALA A 27 -3.36 -8.31 2.15
C ALA A 27 -2.22 -7.46 1.61
N LEU A 28 -2.29 -6.13 1.76
CA LEU A 28 -1.22 -5.23 1.39
C LEU A 28 0.06 -5.54 2.19
N LYS A 29 -0.01 -5.63 3.52
CA LYS A 29 1.14 -6.00 4.38
C LYS A 29 1.73 -7.37 4.04
N ALA A 30 0.88 -8.37 3.77
CA ALA A 30 1.31 -9.69 3.34
C ALA A 30 1.97 -9.70 1.95
N ALA A 31 1.53 -8.80 1.06
CA ALA A 31 2.11 -8.61 -0.26
C ALA A 31 3.49 -7.94 -0.18
N PHE A 32 3.61 -6.89 0.64
CA PHE A 32 4.88 -6.24 0.97
C PHE A 32 5.89 -7.20 1.61
N GLY A 33 5.40 -8.20 2.34
CA GLY A 33 6.24 -9.21 2.98
C GLY A 33 7.07 -8.64 4.13
N THR A 34 7.78 -9.52 4.83
CA THR A 34 8.71 -9.17 5.92
C THR A 34 10.13 -8.89 5.43
N THR A 35 10.37 -9.01 4.13
CA THR A 35 11.67 -8.76 3.50
C THR A 35 11.92 -7.26 3.39
N MET A 36 13.05 -6.81 3.92
CA MET A 36 13.55 -5.45 3.79
C MET A 36 14.78 -5.50 2.86
N PRO A 37 14.76 -4.86 1.68
CA PRO A 37 13.72 -3.97 1.15
C PRO A 37 12.47 -4.71 0.63
N PRO A 38 11.29 -4.08 0.70
CA PRO A 38 10.06 -4.65 0.17
C PRO A 38 10.09 -4.70 -1.35
N ASP A 39 9.68 -5.85 -1.90
CA ASP A 39 9.66 -6.07 -3.34
C ASP A 39 8.29 -5.65 -3.91
N LEU A 40 8.18 -4.37 -4.29
CA LEU A 40 6.94 -3.76 -4.79
C LEU A 40 6.40 -4.49 -6.03
N ALA A 41 7.29 -4.98 -6.89
CA ALA A 41 6.91 -5.76 -8.07
C ALA A 41 6.25 -7.09 -7.68
N MET A 42 6.78 -7.78 -6.66
CA MET A 42 6.16 -9.00 -6.12
C MET A 42 4.88 -8.73 -5.35
N ALA A 43 4.84 -7.65 -4.56
CA ALA A 43 3.65 -7.23 -3.85
C ALA A 43 2.50 -6.94 -4.83
N ALA A 44 2.79 -6.19 -5.89
CA ALA A 44 1.83 -5.90 -6.95
C ALA A 44 1.31 -7.18 -7.62
N LYS A 45 2.22 -8.11 -8.00
CA LYS A 45 1.85 -9.42 -8.55
C LYS A 45 0.98 -10.25 -7.59
N LYS A 46 1.30 -10.29 -6.30
CA LYS A 46 0.51 -10.99 -5.27
C LYS A 46 -0.89 -10.40 -5.10
N LEU A 47 -1.01 -9.09 -5.25
CA LEU A 47 -2.27 -8.37 -5.15
C LEU A 47 -3.07 -8.35 -6.47
N GLY A 48 -2.48 -8.84 -7.57
CA GLY A 48 -3.11 -8.77 -8.90
C GLY A 48 -3.17 -7.36 -9.49
N ILE A 49 -2.32 -6.44 -9.00
CA ILE A 49 -2.21 -5.06 -9.48
C ILE A 49 -0.85 -4.85 -10.17
N THR A 50 -0.67 -3.68 -10.80
CA THR A 50 0.63 -3.29 -11.35
C THR A 50 1.47 -2.54 -10.31
N GLU A 51 2.80 -2.56 -10.47
CA GLU A 51 3.72 -1.84 -9.59
C GLU A 51 3.41 -0.34 -9.56
N ALA A 52 3.05 0.24 -10.71
CA ALA A 52 2.63 1.64 -10.81
C ALA A 52 1.39 1.94 -9.96
N VAL A 53 0.39 1.03 -9.97
CA VAL A 53 -0.83 1.17 -9.17
C VAL A 53 -0.52 1.02 -7.67
N LEU A 54 0.40 0.14 -7.30
CA LEU A 54 0.88 0.02 -5.92
C LEU A 54 1.60 1.30 -5.46
N LEU A 55 2.52 1.84 -6.28
CA LEU A 55 3.25 3.09 -6.03
C LEU A 55 2.31 4.29 -5.88
N ASP A 56 1.31 4.42 -6.77
CA ASP A 56 0.26 5.46 -6.69
C ASP A 56 -0.55 5.35 -5.40
N ALA A 57 -0.95 4.14 -5.05
CA ALA A 57 -1.70 3.87 -3.84
C ALA A 57 -0.91 4.25 -2.57
N LEU A 58 0.39 3.98 -2.57
CA LEU A 58 1.31 4.32 -1.48
C LEU A 58 1.73 5.79 -1.49
N GLY A 59 1.39 6.55 -2.52
CA GLY A 59 1.84 7.93 -2.69
C GLY A 59 3.35 8.05 -2.93
N ILE A 60 4.03 6.98 -3.33
CA ILE A 60 5.45 6.96 -3.73
C ILE A 60 5.58 7.35 -5.20
N THR A 61 4.75 8.29 -5.65
CA THR A 61 5.04 9.03 -6.86
C THR A 61 6.01 10.10 -6.44
N SER A 62 7.27 10.01 -6.86
CA SER A 62 8.23 11.10 -6.75
C SER A 62 7.50 12.39 -7.12
N ARG A 63 7.22 13.24 -6.12
CA ARG A 63 6.84 14.62 -6.41
C ARG A 63 8.00 15.19 -7.24
N PRO A 64 7.73 15.80 -8.40
CA PRO A 64 8.78 16.43 -9.19
C PRO A 64 9.53 17.49 -8.37
#